data_AF-F4FYA8-F1
#
_entry.id   AF-F4FYA8-F1
#
_cell.length_a   1.000
_cell.length_b   1.000
_cell.length_c   1.000
_cell.angle_alpha   90.00
_cell.angle_beta   90.00
_cell.angle_gamma   90.00
#
_symmetry.space_group_name_H-M   'P 1'
#
loop_
_entity.id
_entity.type
_entity.pdbx_description
1 polymer ?
#
loop_
_entity_poly.entity_id
_entity_poly.type
_entity_poly.pdbx_seq_one_letter_code
_entity_poly.pdbx_strand_id
1 'polypeptide(L)' 'MNIVELILFIMGAIMFPYGVYEIIKGDGNMKTKLFLIFTSITLFTIESILVYR' A
#
# COMPACT_ATOMS: atom_id res chain seq x y z
N MET A 1 -1.83 9.07 -18.12
CA MET A 1 -1.38 9.52 -16.79
C MET A 1 -1.66 11.00 -16.60
N ASN A 2 -2.71 11.32 -15.85
CA ASN A 2 -3.02 12.68 -15.47
C ASN A 2 -2.16 13.10 -14.27
N ILE A 3 -1.93 14.40 -14.07
CA ILE A 3 -1.06 14.91 -12.97
C ILE A 3 -1.56 14.42 -11.60
N VAL A 4 -2.87 14.31 -11.44
CA VAL A 4 -3.51 13.81 -10.21
C VAL A 4 -3.13 12.35 -9.91
N GLU A 5 -3.13 11.47 -10.92
CA GLU A 5 -2.79 10.05 -10.77
C GLU A 5 -1.32 9.88 -10.37
N LEU A 6 -0.42 10.69 -10.95
CA LEU A 6 0.99 10.68 -10.60
C LEU A 6 1.21 11.09 -9.13
N ILE A 7 0.53 12.14 -8.67
CA ILE A 7 0.63 12.61 -7.28
C ILE A 7 0.11 11.55 -6.32
N LEU A 8 -1.05 10.95 -6.62
CA LEU A 8 -1.63 9.89 -5.80
C LEU A 8 -0.71 8.66 -5.73
N PHE A 9 -0.11 8.27 -6.86
CA PHE A 9 0.84 7.17 -6.90
C PHE A 9 2.08 7.44 -6.04
N ILE A 10 2.66 8.64 -6.12
CA ILE A 10 3.81 9.03 -5.30
C ILE A 10 3.42 9.04 -3.81
N MET A 11 2.24 9.57 -3.46
CA MET A 11 1.74 9.55 -2.09
C MET A 11 1.56 8.11 -1.59
N GLY A 12 0.97 7.23 -2.40
CA GLY A 12 0.82 5.81 -2.11
C GLY A 12 2.17 5.14 -1.88
N ALA A 13 3.16 5.40 -2.75
CA ALA A 13 4.51 4.84 -2.62
C ALA A 13 5.24 5.28 -1.33
N ILE A 14 5.01 6.51 -0.86
CA ILE A 14 5.60 7.03 0.38
C ILE A 14 4.86 6.50 1.61
N MET A 15 3.52 6.42 1.56
CA MET A 15 2.71 5.97 2.70
C MET A 15 2.72 4.45 2.86
N PHE A 16 2.95 3.69 1.78
CA PHE A 16 2.93 2.24 1.83
C PHE A 16 3.92 1.63 2.85
N PRO A 17 5.22 2.01 2.88
CA PRO A 17 6.16 1.57 3.92
C PRO A 17 5.71 1.95 5.32
N TYR A 18 5.14 3.15 5.49
CA TYR A 18 4.65 3.63 6.78
C TYR A 18 3.47 2.78 7.28
N GLY A 19 2.49 2.50 6.42
CA GLY A 19 1.35 1.65 6.76
C GLY A 19 1.77 0.21 7.11
N VAL A 20 2.74 -0.35 6.39
CA VAL A 20 3.31 -1.67 6.72
C VAL A 20 3.99 -1.65 8.09
N TYR A 21 4.77 -0.60 8.40
CA TYR A 21 5.41 -0.43 9.70
C TYR A 21 4.37 -0.33 10.84
N GLU A 22 3.30 0.43 10.66
CA GLU A 22 2.23 0.53 11.66
C GLU A 22 1.52 -0.81 11.90
N ILE A 23 1.25 -1.60 10.86
CA ILE A 23 0.66 -2.93 11.00
C ILE A 23 1.58 -3.86 11.80
N ILE A 24 2.89 -3.79 11.55
CA ILE A 24 3.88 -4.58 12.28
C ILE A 24 3.92 -4.16 13.76
N LYS A 25 3.97 -2.86 14.03
CA LYS A 25 4.07 -2.29 15.38
C LYS A 25 2.79 -2.44 16.21
N GLY A 26 1.61 -2.41 15.58
CA GLY A 26 0.33 -2.44 16.29
C GLY A 26 0.11 -3.75 17.06
N ASP A 27 -0.65 -3.70 18.14
CA ASP A 27 -1.02 -4.92 18.87
C ASP A 27 -2.17 -5.63 18.15
N GLY A 28 -1.90 -6.83 17.65
CA GLY A 28 -2.86 -7.60 16.86
C GLY A 28 -2.36 -9.01 16.55
N ASN A 29 -3.30 -9.91 16.23
CA ASN A 29 -2.97 -11.30 15.90
C ASN A 29 -2.10 -11.36 14.63
N MET A 30 -1.04 -12.18 14.68
CA MET A 30 -0.10 -12.41 13.58
C MET A 30 -0.82 -12.74 12.25
N LYS A 31 -1.88 -13.55 12.30
CA LYS A 31 -2.67 -13.91 11.10
C LYS A 31 -3.32 -12.67 10.46
N THR A 32 -3.89 -11.78 11.28
CA THR A 32 -4.52 -10.55 10.80
C THR A 32 -3.48 -9.58 10.23
N LYS A 33 -2.33 -9.44 10.89
CA LYS A 33 -1.22 -8.62 10.39
C LYS A 33 -0.73 -9.08 9.02
N LEU A 34 -0.50 -10.38 8.85
CA LEU A 34 -0.08 -10.96 7.58
C LEU A 34 -1.12 -10.75 6.48
N PHE A 35 -2.41 -10.94 6.81
CA PHE A 35 -3.49 -10.68 5.88
C PHE A 35 -3.52 -9.22 5.43
N LEU A 36 -3.40 -8.27 6.38
CA LEU A 36 -3.38 -6.85 6.07
C LEU A 36 -2.19 -6.47 5.18
N ILE A 37 -0.98 -6.92 5.52
CA ILE A 37 0.22 -6.67 4.71
C ILE A 37 0.05 -7.22 3.29
N PHE A 38 -0.45 -8.45 3.16
CA PHE A 38 -0.66 -9.08 1.86
C PHE A 38 -1.70 -8.33 1.02
N THR A 39 -2.79 -7.90 1.64
CA THR A 39 -3.85 -7.13 0.98
C THR A 39 -3.31 -5.77 0.52
N SER A 40 -2.54 -5.09 1.37
CA SER A 40 -1.90 -3.82 1.02
C SER A 40 -0.94 -3.99 -0.17
N ILE A 41 -0.07 -5.01 -0.16
CA ILE A 41 0.85 -5.29 -1.28
C ILE A 41 0.07 -5.50 -2.57
N THR A 42 -1.01 -6.29 -2.51
CA THR A 42 -1.86 -6.58 -3.66
C THR A 42 -2.49 -5.31 -4.23
N LEU A 43 -3.06 -4.47 -3.37
CA LEU A 43 -3.68 -3.21 -3.78
C LEU A 43 -2.66 -2.24 -4.40
N PHE A 44 -1.49 -2.07 -3.78
CA PHE A 44 -0.43 -1.21 -4.31
C PHE A 44 0.09 -1.69 -5.67
N THR A 45 0.18 -3.02 -5.85
CA THR A 45 0.58 -3.62 -7.14
C THR A 45 -0.47 -3.35 -8.22
N ILE A 46 -1.75 -3.52 -7.90
CA ILE A 46 -2.86 -3.25 -8.84
C ILE A 46 -2.88 -1.77 -9.23
N GLU A 47 -2.73 -0.87 -8.26
CA GLU A 47 -2.65 0.57 -8.48
C GLU A 47 -1.48 0.94 -9.39
N SER A 48 -0.29 0.36 -9.14
CA SER A 48 0.88 0.56 -9.98
C SER A 48 0.59 0.18 -11.44
N ILE A 49 -0.02 -0.99 -11.68
CA ILE A 49 -0.38 -1.45 -13.02
C ILE A 49 -1.39 -0.51 -13.69
N LEU A 50 -2.39 -0.03 -12.94
CA LEU A 50 -3.41 0.89 -13.44
C LEU A 50 -2.82 2.24 -13.87
N VAL A 51 -1.82 2.75 -13.14
CA VAL A 51 -1.16 4.03 -13.43
C VAL A 51 -0.32 3.97 -14.71
N TYR A 52 0.30 2.81 -15.00
CA TYR A 52 1.15 2.61 -16.18
C TYR A 52 0.42 2.14 -17.45
N ARG A 53 -0.91 1.94 -17.38
CA ARG A 53 -1.75 1.59 -18.53
C ARG A 53 -2.25 2.85 -19.25
#